data_AF-A0A4Q7G8Y9-F1
#
_entry.id   AF-A0A4Q7G8Y9-F1
#
_cell.length_a   1.000
_cell.length_b   1.000
_cell.length_c   1.000
_cell.angle_alpha   90.00
_cell.angle_beta   90.00
_cell.angle_gamma   90.00
#
_symmetry.space_group_name_H-M   'P 1'
#
loop_
_entity.id
_entity.type
_entity.pdbx_description
1 polymer ?
#
loop_
_entity_poly.entity_id
_entity_poly.type
_entity_poly.pdbx_seq_one_letter_code
_entity_poly.pdbx_strand_id
1 'polypeptide(L)'
;MTSPRSSRNARKRIEAWENGEGGPTYAKLERLAYEIYKRPLAIFFLPAPPDEPKPRTEFRSLPDADLSSLQRHTVLLIRKGHAFQTALDELYQRRNPTERPLGERFPCLRSASISTQAHRVRELLGVSLDRVPEASSDDDALKLWRRAIEARGVFVFKDSFKQGTISGFCLRHEEFPIILINNSTTKTRQTFSLVHELAHLLFNRSGISRFDNAAIHELPP
;
A
#
# COMPACT_ATOMS: atom_id res chain seq x y z
N MET A 1 20.46 -20.36 3.49
CA MET A 1 21.77 -19.75 3.82
C MET A 1 22.65 -19.78 2.57
N THR A 2 22.78 -18.67 1.85
CA THR A 2 23.67 -18.56 0.68
C THR A 2 25.07 -18.13 1.13
N SER A 3 26.08 -18.94 0.81
CA SER A 3 27.49 -18.68 1.16
C SER A 3 27.97 -17.30 0.64
N PRO A 4 28.69 -16.49 1.45
CA PRO A 4 29.08 -15.12 1.13
C PRO A 4 30.01 -14.96 -0.09
N ARG A 5 30.59 -16.05 -0.61
CA ARG A 5 31.33 -16.07 -1.88
C ARG A 5 30.39 -16.06 -3.11
N SER A 6 29.22 -16.68 -3.00
CA SER A 6 28.27 -16.82 -4.12
C SER A 6 27.58 -15.48 -4.47
N SER A 7 27.21 -14.69 -3.46
CA SER A 7 26.58 -13.37 -3.68
C SER A 7 27.54 -12.35 -4.32
N ARG A 8 28.82 -12.40 -3.96
CA ARG A 8 29.86 -11.50 -4.49
C ARG A 8 30.12 -11.74 -5.98
N ASN A 9 30.15 -13.01 -6.39
CA ASN A 9 30.27 -13.40 -7.80
C ASN A 9 29.01 -13.08 -8.61
N ALA A 10 27.83 -13.16 -7.99
CA ALA A 10 26.59 -12.76 -8.64
C ALA A 10 26.55 -11.25 -8.93
N ARG A 11 26.99 -10.42 -7.99
CA ARG A 11 27.06 -8.96 -8.16
C ARG A 11 28.01 -8.56 -9.27
N LYS A 12 29.26 -9.05 -9.26
CA LYS A 12 30.24 -8.78 -10.33
C LYS A 12 29.73 -9.15 -11.72
N ARG A 13 28.98 -10.25 -11.82
CA ARG A 13 28.40 -10.69 -13.10
C ARG A 13 27.28 -9.78 -13.57
N ILE A 14 26.47 -9.22 -12.66
CA ILE A 14 25.45 -8.24 -13.01
C ILE A 14 26.12 -6.94 -13.48
N GLU A 15 27.15 -6.47 -12.75
CA GLU A 15 27.92 -5.29 -13.13
C GLU A 15 28.57 -5.45 -14.53
N ALA A 16 29.11 -6.63 -14.85
CA ALA A 16 29.63 -6.93 -16.18
C ALA A 16 28.54 -6.83 -17.27
N TRP A 17 27.34 -7.36 -17.02
CA TRP A 17 26.22 -7.23 -17.96
C TRP A 17 25.76 -5.77 -18.11
N GLU A 18 25.71 -5.01 -17.02
CA GLU A 18 25.32 -3.59 -17.02
C GLU A 18 26.34 -2.72 -17.78
N ASN A 19 27.61 -3.13 -17.82
CA ASN A 19 28.67 -2.47 -18.59
C ASN A 19 28.78 -2.96 -20.05
N GLY A 20 27.93 -3.90 -20.48
CA GLY A 20 27.99 -4.48 -21.83
C GLY A 20 29.04 -5.57 -22.02
N GLU A 21 29.70 -6.02 -20.96
CA GLU A 21 30.68 -7.11 -20.96
C GLU A 21 29.95 -8.48 -20.89
N GLY A 22 29.18 -8.77 -21.93
CA GLY A 22 28.36 -9.97 -22.07
C GLY A 22 26.90 -9.80 -21.62
N GLY A 23 26.18 -10.91 -21.51
CA GLY A 23 24.76 -10.87 -21.14
C GLY A 23 24.23 -12.19 -20.59
N PRO A 24 23.04 -12.19 -19.96
CA PRO A 24 22.36 -13.42 -19.59
C PRO A 24 21.95 -14.22 -20.84
N THR A 25 21.86 -15.54 -20.71
CA THR A 25 21.17 -16.36 -21.72
C THR A 25 19.68 -16.00 -21.73
N TYR A 26 18.97 -16.29 -22.83
CA TYR A 26 17.54 -15.99 -22.94
C TYR A 26 16.72 -16.58 -21.78
N ALA A 27 16.91 -17.85 -21.43
CA ALA A 27 16.24 -18.49 -20.29
C ALA A 27 16.55 -17.80 -18.95
N LYS A 28 17.77 -17.27 -18.79
CA LYS A 28 18.15 -16.51 -17.59
C LYS A 28 17.53 -15.12 -17.60
N LEU A 29 17.48 -14.46 -18.75
CA LEU A 29 16.81 -13.17 -18.91
C LEU A 29 15.31 -13.28 -18.66
N GLU A 30 14.67 -14.34 -19.15
CA GLU A 30 13.26 -14.64 -18.90
C GLU A 30 12.99 -14.80 -17.40
N ARG A 31 13.83 -15.59 -16.71
CA ARG A 31 13.76 -15.74 -15.26
C ARG A 31 13.95 -14.41 -14.52
N LEU A 32 14.92 -13.61 -14.95
CA LEU A 32 15.15 -12.27 -14.41
C LEU A 32 13.91 -11.39 -14.61
N ALA A 33 13.36 -11.33 -15.81
CA ALA A 33 12.21 -10.52 -16.16
C ALA A 33 10.97 -10.91 -15.33
N TYR A 34 10.61 -12.19 -15.31
CA TYR A 34 9.34 -12.65 -14.74
C TYR A 34 9.41 -13.01 -13.25
N GLU A 35 10.53 -13.49 -12.71
CA GLU A 35 10.63 -13.84 -11.29
C GLU A 35 11.21 -12.70 -10.46
N ILE A 36 12.16 -11.95 -11.02
CA ILE A 36 12.90 -10.92 -10.31
C ILE A 36 12.31 -9.52 -10.57
N TYR A 37 12.45 -9.01 -11.78
CA TYR A 37 12.11 -7.62 -12.03
C TYR A 37 10.60 -7.38 -12.14
N LYS A 38 9.82 -8.44 -12.41
CA LYS A 38 8.37 -8.35 -12.66
C LYS A 38 8.08 -7.35 -13.77
N ARG A 39 8.86 -7.44 -14.85
CA ARG A 39 8.77 -6.59 -16.04
C ARG A 39 8.54 -7.46 -17.28
N PRO A 40 7.81 -6.96 -18.30
CA PRO A 40 7.74 -7.63 -19.59
C PRO A 40 9.13 -7.88 -20.16
N LEU A 41 9.35 -9.07 -20.73
CA LEU A 41 10.64 -9.45 -21.30
C LEU A 41 11.09 -8.49 -22.40
N ALA A 42 10.15 -7.96 -23.18
CA ALA A 42 10.40 -7.01 -24.26
C ALA A 42 11.15 -5.74 -23.82
N ILE A 43 11.03 -5.31 -22.55
CA ILE A 43 11.72 -4.11 -22.04
C ILE A 43 13.24 -4.26 -22.13
N PHE A 44 13.77 -5.48 -21.97
CA PHE A 44 15.21 -5.73 -22.04
C PHE A 44 15.79 -5.67 -23.46
N PHE A 45 14.94 -5.53 -24.48
CA PHE A 45 15.32 -5.39 -25.88
C PHE A 45 15.06 -3.98 -26.42
N LEU A 46 14.64 -3.04 -25.56
CA LEU A 46 14.54 -1.64 -25.93
C LEU A 46 15.93 -1.01 -26.07
N PRO A 47 16.13 -0.06 -27.00
CA PRO A 47 17.42 0.60 -27.22
C PRO A 47 17.89 1.43 -26.01
N ALA A 48 16.95 1.88 -25.19
CA ALA A 48 17.20 2.52 -23.91
C ALA A 48 16.11 2.12 -22.90
N PRO A 49 16.40 2.13 -21.58
CA PRO A 49 15.38 1.93 -20.56
C PRO A 49 14.23 2.94 -20.73
N PRO A 50 12.96 2.53 -20.59
CA PRO A 50 11.85 3.46 -20.63
C PRO A 50 11.93 4.44 -19.46
N ASP A 51 11.40 5.64 -19.65
CA ASP A 51 11.28 6.62 -18.57
C ASP A 51 10.36 6.06 -17.48
N GLU A 52 10.96 5.62 -16.37
CA GLU A 52 10.22 5.26 -15.16
C GLU A 52 10.14 6.49 -14.25
N PRO A 53 8.93 6.84 -13.75
CA PRO A 53 8.84 7.83 -12.69
C PRO A 53 9.70 7.36 -11.52
N LYS A 54 10.51 8.27 -10.97
CA LYS A 54 11.39 7.92 -9.84
C LYS A 54 10.54 7.31 -8.73
N PRO A 55 11.05 6.36 -7.94
CA PRO A 55 10.32 5.82 -6.78
C PRO A 55 9.74 6.92 -5.89
N ARG A 56 10.47 8.03 -5.71
CA ARG A 56 9.98 9.24 -5.00
C ARG A 56 8.74 9.89 -5.62
N THR A 57 8.59 9.77 -6.94
CA THR A 57 7.46 10.28 -7.73
C THR A 57 6.29 9.30 -7.73
N GLU A 58 6.54 8.00 -7.90
CA GLU A 58 5.51 6.94 -7.77
C GLU A 58 4.95 6.92 -6.34
N PHE A 59 5.86 7.04 -5.37
CA PHE A 59 5.56 7.01 -3.95
C PHE A 59 5.60 8.40 -3.33
N ARG A 60 5.18 9.46 -4.06
CA ARG A 60 4.98 10.85 -3.54
C ARG A 60 4.21 10.88 -2.22
N SER A 61 3.49 9.80 -2.02
CA SER A 61 2.70 9.51 -0.87
C SER A 61 3.50 9.20 0.40
N LEU A 62 4.78 8.87 0.34
CA LEU A 62 5.52 8.33 1.48
C LEU A 62 6.66 9.24 1.94
N PRO A 63 6.92 9.33 3.26
CA PRO A 63 8.11 9.99 3.77
C PRO A 63 9.41 9.38 3.19
N ASP A 64 10.44 10.20 2.98
CA ASP A 64 11.72 9.76 2.40
C ASP A 64 12.43 8.67 3.24
N ALA A 65 12.35 8.78 4.57
CA ALA A 65 12.85 7.75 5.50
C ALA A 65 12.03 6.45 5.42
N ASP A 66 10.78 6.54 4.95
CA ASP A 66 9.94 5.37 4.79
C ASP A 66 10.34 4.55 3.56
N LEU A 67 10.61 5.26 2.47
CA LEU A 67 11.04 4.75 1.17
C LEU A 67 12.37 3.99 1.21
N SER A 68 13.35 4.48 1.96
CA SER A 68 14.70 3.92 1.99
C SER A 68 14.79 2.53 2.65
N SER A 69 13.82 2.14 3.48
CA SER A 69 13.80 0.82 4.13
C SER A 69 12.84 -0.20 3.49
N LEU A 70 12.16 0.18 2.41
CA LEU A 70 11.19 -0.73 1.76
C LEU A 70 11.89 -1.92 1.14
N GLN A 71 11.46 -3.10 1.56
CA GLN A 71 11.88 -4.33 0.91
C GLN A 71 11.23 -4.44 -0.46
N ARG A 72 11.92 -5.10 -1.40
CA ARG A 72 11.46 -5.31 -2.78
C ARG A 72 10.03 -5.85 -2.87
N HIS A 73 9.64 -6.75 -1.95
CA HIS A 73 8.27 -7.26 -1.93
C HIS A 73 7.23 -6.15 -1.70
N THR A 74 7.50 -5.26 -0.75
CA THR A 74 6.63 -4.13 -0.44
C THR A 74 6.55 -3.17 -1.63
N VAL A 75 7.67 -2.88 -2.30
CA VAL A 75 7.69 -2.08 -3.53
C VAL A 75 6.78 -2.70 -4.61
N LEU A 76 6.81 -4.02 -4.78
CA LEU A 76 5.92 -4.72 -5.71
C LEU A 76 4.45 -4.62 -5.31
N LEU A 77 4.13 -4.67 -4.01
CA LEU A 77 2.76 -4.46 -3.53
C LEU A 77 2.28 -3.04 -3.81
N ILE A 78 3.12 -2.03 -3.63
CA ILE A 78 2.72 -0.65 -3.92
C ILE A 78 2.49 -0.44 -5.42
N ARG A 79 3.37 -1.00 -6.28
CA ARG A 79 3.16 -1.01 -7.74
C ARG A 79 1.86 -1.72 -8.13
N LYS A 80 1.55 -2.84 -7.47
CA LYS A 80 0.27 -3.55 -7.63
C LYS A 80 -0.91 -2.65 -7.23
N GLY A 81 -0.76 -1.87 -6.16
CA GLY A 81 -1.73 -0.85 -5.77
C GLY A 81 -1.98 0.18 -6.88
N HIS A 82 -0.94 0.75 -7.47
CA HIS A 82 -1.10 1.66 -8.61
C HIS A 82 -1.75 1.00 -9.83
N ALA A 83 -1.40 -0.25 -10.14
CA ALA A 83 -2.06 -1.02 -11.20
C ALA A 83 -3.56 -1.20 -10.92
N PHE A 84 -3.95 -1.40 -9.64
CA PHE A 84 -5.37 -1.41 -9.27
C PHE A 84 -6.04 -0.05 -9.48
N GLN A 85 -5.37 1.06 -9.18
CA GLN A 85 -5.93 2.39 -9.46
C GLN A 85 -6.17 2.60 -10.96
N THR A 86 -5.21 2.23 -11.81
CA THR A 86 -5.39 2.27 -13.28
C THR A 86 -6.54 1.39 -13.73
N ALA A 87 -6.63 0.15 -13.23
CA ALA A 87 -7.73 -0.75 -13.57
C ALA A 87 -9.10 -0.22 -13.12
N LEU A 88 -9.18 0.41 -11.94
CA LEU A 88 -10.38 1.06 -11.44
C LEU A 88 -10.77 2.28 -12.28
N ASP A 89 -9.78 3.09 -12.69
CA ASP A 89 -9.96 4.25 -13.55
C ASP A 89 -10.55 3.86 -14.91
N GLU A 90 -10.01 2.81 -15.52
CA GLU A 90 -10.52 2.25 -16.78
C GLU A 90 -11.92 1.65 -16.60
N LEU A 91 -12.12 0.84 -15.55
CA LEU A 91 -13.38 0.13 -15.29
C LEU A 91 -14.54 1.09 -15.04
N TYR A 92 -14.31 2.15 -14.27
CA TYR A 92 -15.34 3.12 -13.89
C TYR A 92 -15.26 4.42 -14.67
N GLN A 93 -14.50 4.44 -15.77
CA GLN A 93 -14.41 5.58 -16.70
C GLN A 93 -14.09 6.90 -15.97
N ARG A 94 -13.06 6.88 -15.12
CA ARG A 94 -12.56 8.03 -14.34
C ARG A 94 -13.55 8.61 -13.33
N ARG A 95 -14.60 7.88 -12.94
CA ARG A 95 -15.56 8.34 -11.94
C ARG A 95 -15.81 7.29 -10.87
N ASN A 96 -15.71 7.66 -9.61
CA ASN A 96 -16.05 6.76 -8.52
C ASN A 96 -17.53 6.32 -8.65
N PRO A 97 -17.85 5.02 -8.54
CA PRO A 97 -19.24 4.54 -8.62
C PRO A 97 -20.09 4.97 -7.41
N THR A 98 -19.47 5.50 -6.36
CA THR A 98 -20.14 5.96 -5.14
C THR A 98 -20.68 7.38 -5.32
N GLU A 99 -21.92 7.64 -4.92
CA GLU A 99 -22.55 8.97 -5.03
C GLU A 99 -21.90 10.04 -4.14
N ARG A 100 -21.29 9.62 -3.02
CA ARG A 100 -20.68 10.51 -2.01
C ARG A 100 -19.31 9.98 -1.58
N PRO A 101 -18.29 10.04 -2.46
CA PRO A 101 -16.96 9.59 -2.11
C PRO A 101 -16.37 10.46 -0.99
N LEU A 102 -15.50 9.85 -0.19
CA LEU A 102 -14.84 10.49 0.94
C LEU A 102 -13.97 11.69 0.50
N GLY A 103 -13.47 11.67 -0.74
CA GLY A 103 -12.43 12.55 -1.29
C GLY A 103 -12.78 14.04 -1.43
N GLU A 104 -14.07 14.41 -1.44
CA GLU A 104 -14.49 15.82 -1.59
C GLU A 104 -14.90 16.49 -0.27
N ARG A 105 -15.14 15.73 0.81
CA ARG A 105 -16.05 16.17 1.88
C ARG A 105 -15.61 15.92 3.31
N PHE A 106 -14.34 15.62 3.56
CA PHE A 106 -13.83 15.71 4.93
C PHE A 106 -13.09 17.04 5.13
N PRO A 107 -13.80 18.16 5.40
CA PRO A 107 -13.13 19.35 5.91
C PRO A 107 -12.53 18.94 7.24
N CYS A 108 -11.21 18.72 7.23
CA CYS A 108 -10.44 18.50 8.43
C CYS A 108 -10.67 19.72 9.33
N LEU A 109 -11.50 19.57 10.37
CA LEU A 109 -11.64 20.57 11.40
C LEU A 109 -10.38 20.50 12.26
N ARG A 110 -9.33 21.17 11.78
CA ARG A 110 -8.03 21.28 12.47
C ARG A 110 -8.15 21.82 13.90
N SER A 111 -9.31 22.35 14.29
CA SER A 111 -9.63 22.88 15.61
C SER A 111 -10.41 21.93 16.54
N ALA A 112 -10.89 20.78 16.07
CA ALA A 112 -11.67 19.85 16.90
C ALA A 112 -10.78 18.81 17.60
N SER A 113 -11.20 18.35 18.79
CA SER A 113 -10.51 17.27 19.50
C SER A 113 -10.46 15.97 18.67
N ILE A 114 -9.45 15.13 18.89
CA ILE A 114 -9.31 13.82 18.21
C ILE A 114 -10.57 12.95 18.41
N SER A 115 -11.13 12.94 19.63
CA SER A 115 -12.35 12.19 19.94
C SER A 115 -13.54 12.67 19.10
N THR A 116 -13.73 13.99 18.97
CA THR A 116 -14.78 14.57 18.13
C THR A 116 -14.60 14.20 16.66
N GLN A 117 -13.36 14.20 16.16
CA GLN A 117 -13.07 13.80 14.79
C GLN A 117 -13.35 12.31 14.56
N ALA A 118 -12.93 11.44 15.47
CA ALA A 118 -13.20 10.01 15.41
C ALA A 118 -14.70 9.70 15.41
N HIS A 119 -15.49 10.41 16.24
CA HIS A 119 -16.94 10.28 16.27
C HIS A 119 -17.57 10.64 14.92
N ARG A 120 -17.19 11.77 14.33
CA ARG A 120 -17.69 12.20 13.01
C ARG A 120 -17.31 11.24 11.88
N VAL A 121 -16.11 10.67 11.92
CA VAL A 121 -15.70 9.63 10.95
C VAL A 121 -16.61 8.41 11.08
N ARG A 122 -16.91 7.96 12.30
CA ARG A 122 -17.85 6.85 12.54
C ARG A 122 -19.26 7.16 12.02
N GLU A 123 -19.78 8.35 12.32
CA GLU A 123 -21.08 8.81 11.81
C GLU A 123 -21.09 8.84 10.27
N LEU A 124 -20.04 9.36 9.65
CA LEU A 124 -19.91 9.40 8.19
C LEU A 124 -19.95 8.00 7.57
N LEU A 125 -19.26 7.05 8.21
CA LEU A 125 -19.22 5.64 7.80
C LEU A 125 -20.51 4.87 8.16
N GLY A 126 -21.39 5.44 8.98
CA GLY A 126 -22.59 4.76 9.48
C GLY A 126 -22.29 3.62 10.45
N VAL A 127 -21.11 3.63 11.09
CA VAL A 127 -20.68 2.60 12.05
C VAL A 127 -20.99 3.10 13.46
N SER A 128 -22.06 2.60 14.08
CA SER A 128 -22.30 2.83 15.52
C SER A 128 -21.61 1.74 16.35
N LEU A 129 -21.08 2.12 17.51
CA LEU A 129 -20.57 1.17 18.51
C LEU A 129 -21.71 0.28 19.04
N ASP A 130 -22.94 0.80 19.08
CA ASP A 130 -24.14 0.07 19.50
C ASP A 130 -24.60 -0.96 18.46
N ARG A 131 -24.08 -0.87 17.23
CA ARG A 131 -24.36 -1.79 16.12
C ARG A 131 -23.31 -2.87 15.94
N VAL A 132 -22.24 -2.87 16.73
CA VAL A 132 -21.31 -4.01 16.81
C VAL A 132 -21.98 -5.01 17.75
N PRO A 133 -22.54 -6.13 17.26
CA PRO A 133 -23.17 -7.10 18.15
C PRO A 133 -22.16 -7.54 19.20
N GLU A 134 -22.56 -7.64 20.47
CA GLU A 134 -21.70 -8.11 21.56
C GLU A 134 -21.10 -9.50 21.27
N ALA A 135 -21.71 -10.27 20.36
CA ALA A 135 -21.27 -11.59 19.89
C ALA A 135 -20.59 -11.59 18.50
N SER A 136 -20.11 -10.45 18.00
CA SER A 136 -19.46 -10.39 16.69
C SER A 136 -18.02 -10.89 16.75
N SER A 137 -17.65 -11.78 15.82
CA SER A 137 -16.27 -12.25 15.71
C SER A 137 -15.35 -11.14 15.20
N ASP A 138 -14.04 -11.26 15.44
CA ASP A 138 -13.06 -10.31 14.88
C ASP A 138 -13.15 -10.21 13.33
N ASP A 139 -13.56 -11.30 12.66
CA ASP A 139 -13.76 -11.32 11.22
C ASP A 139 -15.00 -10.52 10.79
N ASP A 140 -16.08 -10.59 11.58
CA ASP A 140 -17.28 -9.79 11.34
C ASP A 140 -17.01 -8.30 11.54
N ALA A 141 -16.23 -7.95 12.58
CA ALA A 141 -15.77 -6.59 12.78
C ALA A 141 -14.96 -6.08 11.59
N LEU A 142 -14.00 -6.87 11.09
CA LEU A 142 -13.21 -6.49 9.90
C LEU A 142 -14.10 -6.30 8.67
N LYS A 143 -15.06 -7.20 8.43
CA LYS A 143 -16.01 -7.10 7.32
C LYS A 143 -16.89 -5.87 7.42
N LEU A 144 -17.37 -5.53 8.62
CA LEU A 144 -18.19 -4.35 8.89
C LEU A 144 -17.41 -3.07 8.51
N TRP A 145 -16.21 -2.90 9.08
CA TRP A 145 -15.36 -1.74 8.79
C TRP A 145 -15.00 -1.64 7.31
N ARG A 146 -14.62 -2.76 6.68
CA ARG A 146 -14.32 -2.79 5.25
C ARG A 146 -15.50 -2.34 4.40
N ARG A 147 -16.70 -2.89 4.64
CA ARG A 147 -17.91 -2.52 3.89
C ARG A 147 -18.27 -1.05 4.08
N ALA A 148 -18.19 -0.54 5.30
CA ALA A 148 -18.50 0.85 5.61
C ALA A 148 -17.56 1.82 4.89
N ILE A 149 -16.27 1.47 4.82
CA ILE A 149 -15.25 2.25 4.12
C ILE A 149 -15.44 2.18 2.59
N GLU A 150 -15.68 0.98 2.05
CA GLU A 150 -15.93 0.78 0.61
C GLU A 150 -17.20 1.49 0.13
N ALA A 151 -18.24 1.55 0.96
CA ALA A 151 -19.45 2.32 0.69
C ALA A 151 -19.23 3.84 0.61
N ARG A 152 -18.03 4.33 0.97
CA ARG A 152 -17.62 5.73 0.81
C ARG A 152 -16.56 5.93 -0.29
N GLY A 153 -16.46 5.00 -1.22
CA GLY A 153 -15.64 5.14 -2.41
C GLY A 153 -14.14 4.89 -2.18
N VAL A 154 -13.77 4.27 -1.06
CA VAL A 154 -12.39 3.84 -0.79
C VAL A 154 -12.26 2.36 -1.07
N PHE A 155 -11.35 1.95 -1.95
CA PHE A 155 -11.22 0.54 -2.35
C PHE A 155 -10.25 -0.20 -1.43
N VAL A 156 -10.70 -1.29 -0.79
CA VAL A 156 -9.92 -2.01 0.21
C VAL A 156 -9.48 -3.38 -0.31
N PHE A 157 -8.18 -3.54 -0.48
CA PHE A 157 -7.53 -4.77 -0.91
C PHE A 157 -6.76 -5.44 0.22
N LYS A 158 -6.51 -6.74 0.05
CA LYS A 158 -5.81 -7.58 1.02
C LYS A 158 -4.72 -8.37 0.33
N ASP A 159 -3.52 -8.39 0.90
CA ASP A 159 -2.41 -9.20 0.40
C ASP A 159 -1.49 -9.62 1.56
N SER A 160 -0.61 -10.58 1.34
CA SER A 160 0.35 -11.05 2.35
C SER A 160 1.65 -10.26 2.25
N PHE A 161 2.08 -9.62 3.33
CA PHE A 161 3.28 -8.79 3.32
C PHE A 161 4.44 -9.59 3.89
N LYS A 162 5.55 -9.66 3.15
CA LYS A 162 6.78 -10.33 3.62
C LYS A 162 7.57 -9.49 4.63
N GLN A 163 7.42 -8.17 4.57
CA GLN A 163 8.04 -7.24 5.50
C GLN A 163 7.15 -7.12 6.75
N GLY A 164 7.47 -7.88 7.79
CA GLY A 164 6.65 -7.95 9.02
C GLY A 164 6.51 -6.62 9.79
N THR A 165 7.36 -5.65 9.49
CA THR A 165 7.25 -4.29 10.04
C THR A 165 6.16 -3.46 9.36
N ILE A 166 5.51 -3.94 8.29
CA ILE A 166 4.46 -3.22 7.58
C ILE A 166 3.15 -3.99 7.66
N SER A 167 2.09 -3.29 8.03
CA SER A 167 0.75 -3.87 8.17
C SER A 167 -0.27 -3.39 7.16
N GLY A 168 0.04 -2.32 6.46
CA GLY A 168 -0.81 -1.75 5.42
C GLY A 168 -0.13 -0.56 4.78
N PHE A 169 -0.78 -0.06 3.75
CA PHE A 169 -0.52 1.27 3.19
C PHE A 169 -1.77 1.77 2.47
N CYS A 170 -1.84 3.07 2.23
CA CYS A 170 -2.85 3.69 1.40
C CYS A 170 -2.21 4.45 0.21
N LEU A 171 -2.90 4.45 -0.93
CA LEU A 171 -2.55 5.30 -2.06
C LEU A 171 -3.67 6.28 -2.32
N ARG A 172 -3.28 7.55 -2.38
CA ARG A 172 -4.18 8.65 -2.70
C ARG A 172 -4.51 8.64 -4.19
N HIS A 173 -5.72 9.04 -4.50
CA HIS A 173 -6.23 9.39 -5.81
C HIS A 173 -7.50 10.19 -5.58
N GLU A 174 -7.82 11.11 -6.49
CA GLU A 174 -9.01 11.95 -6.37
C GLU A 174 -10.27 11.07 -6.41
N GLU A 175 -10.37 10.21 -7.43
CA GLU A 175 -11.50 9.31 -7.61
C GLU A 175 -11.33 7.92 -6.98
N PHE A 176 -10.15 7.29 -7.05
CA PHE A 176 -9.95 5.89 -6.66
C PHE A 176 -8.91 5.72 -5.53
N PRO A 177 -9.16 6.29 -4.34
CA PRO A 177 -8.27 6.07 -3.21
C PRO A 177 -8.34 4.59 -2.81
N ILE A 178 -7.17 3.99 -2.54
CA ILE A 178 -7.08 2.59 -2.17
C ILE A 178 -6.38 2.41 -0.83
N ILE A 179 -6.78 1.36 -0.11
CA ILE A 179 -6.10 0.85 1.08
C ILE A 179 -5.73 -0.61 0.81
N LEU A 180 -4.49 -0.99 1.12
CA LEU A 180 -4.04 -2.38 1.02
C LEU A 180 -3.52 -2.82 2.38
N ILE A 181 -4.13 -3.86 2.96
CA ILE A 181 -3.80 -4.36 4.31
C ILE A 181 -3.15 -5.75 4.27
N ASN A 182 -2.27 -6.00 5.25
CA ASN A 182 -1.58 -7.27 5.44
C ASN A 182 -2.51 -8.35 6.02
N ASN A 183 -2.91 -9.30 5.19
CA ASN A 183 -3.82 -10.38 5.57
C ASN A 183 -3.15 -11.52 6.37
N SER A 184 -1.82 -11.47 6.55
CA SER A 184 -1.06 -12.45 7.34
C SER A 184 -1.08 -12.17 8.85
N THR A 185 -1.79 -11.12 9.28
CA THR A 185 -1.93 -10.74 10.70
C THR A 185 -3.30 -11.14 11.26
N THR A 186 -3.50 -11.03 12.58
CA THR A 186 -4.82 -11.29 13.20
C THR A 186 -5.89 -10.35 12.64
N LYS A 187 -7.16 -10.76 12.69
CA LYS A 187 -8.29 -9.96 12.18
C LYS A 187 -8.42 -8.63 12.91
N THR A 188 -8.22 -8.61 14.22
CA THR A 188 -8.16 -7.39 15.04
C THR A 188 -7.06 -6.44 14.55
N ARG A 189 -5.86 -6.97 14.23
CA ARG A 189 -4.74 -6.17 13.69
C ARG A 189 -5.00 -5.66 12.28
N GLN A 190 -5.69 -6.44 11.45
CA GLN A 190 -6.17 -6.02 10.14
C GLN A 190 -7.19 -4.87 10.27
N THR A 191 -8.13 -4.96 11.21
CA THR A 191 -9.11 -3.91 11.48
C THR A 191 -8.42 -2.62 11.92
N PHE A 192 -7.48 -2.69 12.86
CA PHE A 192 -6.68 -1.54 13.27
C PHE A 192 -5.95 -0.91 12.08
N SER A 193 -5.26 -1.72 11.29
CA SER A 193 -4.50 -1.24 10.12
C SER A 193 -5.42 -0.58 9.10
N LEU A 194 -6.59 -1.15 8.82
CA LEU A 194 -7.58 -0.58 7.92
C LEU A 194 -8.03 0.81 8.37
N VAL A 195 -8.39 0.98 9.64
CA VAL A 195 -8.84 2.28 10.17
C VAL A 195 -7.68 3.28 10.23
N HIS A 196 -6.46 2.82 10.53
CA HIS A 196 -5.26 3.65 10.55
C HIS A 196 -4.94 4.21 9.15
N GLU A 197 -5.00 3.36 8.11
CA GLU A 197 -4.79 3.79 6.73
C GLU A 197 -5.90 4.70 6.22
N LEU A 198 -7.14 4.51 6.69
CA LEU A 198 -8.22 5.47 6.42
C LEU A 198 -7.91 6.84 7.03
N ALA A 199 -7.38 6.90 8.25
CA ALA A 199 -6.98 8.15 8.87
C ALA A 199 -5.89 8.84 8.04
N HIS A 200 -4.90 8.11 7.55
CA HIS A 200 -3.89 8.62 6.62
C HIS A 200 -4.53 9.29 5.39
N LEU A 201 -5.47 8.63 4.72
CA LEU A 201 -6.22 9.21 3.60
C LEU A 201 -6.97 10.50 4.00
N LEU A 202 -7.69 10.48 5.12
CA LEU A 202 -8.49 11.60 5.61
C LEU A 202 -7.66 12.84 5.98
N PHE A 203 -6.49 12.65 6.59
CA PHE A 203 -5.61 13.74 7.00
C PHE A 203 -4.69 14.23 5.87
N ASN A 204 -4.94 13.78 4.64
CA ASN A 204 -4.11 14.02 3.47
C ASN A 204 -2.63 13.68 3.71
N ARG A 205 -2.38 12.73 4.63
CA ARG A 205 -1.09 12.13 4.88
C ARG A 205 -1.14 10.77 4.24
N SER A 206 -0.74 10.68 3.01
CA SER A 206 -0.32 9.39 2.50
C SER A 206 0.80 8.79 3.39
N GLY A 207 0.76 7.49 3.62
CA GLY A 207 1.64 6.82 4.58
C GLY A 207 1.75 5.32 4.34
N ILE A 208 2.83 4.72 4.83
CA ILE A 208 2.93 3.28 5.07
C ILE A 208 2.86 3.14 6.59
N SER A 209 1.86 2.42 7.11
CA SER A 209 1.90 2.05 8.51
C SER A 209 3.02 1.06 8.78
N ARG A 210 4.09 1.56 9.41
CA ARG A 210 5.07 0.72 10.08
C ARG A 210 4.53 0.34 11.47
N PHE A 211 4.61 -0.94 11.80
CA PHE A 211 4.53 -1.38 13.18
C PHE A 211 5.85 -1.06 13.86
N ASP A 212 5.86 0.02 14.63
CA ASP A 212 6.87 0.22 15.66
C ASP A 212 6.23 -0.08 17.02
N ASN A 213 6.77 -1.06 17.74
CA ASN A 213 6.38 -1.29 19.14
C ASN A 213 6.75 -0.08 20.03
N ALA A 214 7.53 0.89 19.51
CA ALA A 214 7.86 2.12 20.21
C ALA A 214 6.69 3.12 20.34
N ALA A 215 5.65 3.02 19.49
CA ALA A 215 4.55 4.00 19.47
C ALA A 215 3.65 3.98 20.72
N ILE A 216 3.84 3.04 21.65
CA ILE A 216 3.14 2.99 22.93
C ILE A 216 3.83 3.89 23.99
N HIS A 217 5.08 4.31 23.76
CA HIS A 217 5.85 5.12 24.73
C HIS A 217 5.96 6.62 24.39
N GLU A 218 5.41 7.08 23.27
CA GLU A 218 5.47 8.50 22.84
C GLU A 218 4.11 9.20 22.75
N LEU A 219 3.14 8.78 23.58
CA LEU A 219 2.01 9.65 23.87
C LEU A 219 2.39 10.49 25.11
N PRO A 220 2.37 11.84 25.02
CA PRO A 220 2.44 12.66 26.22
C PRO A 220 1.26 12.31 27.15
N PRO A 221 1.45 12.45 28.47
CA PRO A 221 0.45 12.05 29.48
C PRO A 221 -0.91 12.72 29.29
#